data_AF-A0A1X0KC43-F1
#
_entry.id   AF-A0A1X0KC43-F1
#
_cell.length_a   1.000
_cell.length_b   1.000
_cell.length_c   1.000
_cell.angle_alpha   90.00
_cell.angle_beta   90.00
_cell.angle_gamma   90.00
#
_symmetry.space_group_name_H-M   'P 1'
#
loop_
_entity.id
_entity.type
_entity.pdbx_description
1 polymer ?
#
loop_
_entity_poly.entity_id
_entity_poly.type
_entity_poly.pdbx_seq_one_letter_code
_entity_poly.pdbx_strand_id
1 'polypeptide(L)'
;MTDPSSTYELLAVSVRKLIDATIRTELEPNAISDAAAQIDVITSRLSAEQMPGSFGERPSTDGQGPASGNAVIGVRNPLAPPLTIHQGNGLVWSELVLGAAYEGPAGYVHGGVCAMVLDHVLGATAHKPGRPAYTGTLTLRYHRGTPLLKPLRAEAWVDRVEGVKTFAVGRLTDSDGVTVSAEGVFIHPRQ
;
A
#
# COMPACT_ATOMS: atom_id res chain seq x y z
N MET A 1 22.75 -11.09 8.37
CA MET A 1 21.79 -12.13 7.97
C MET A 1 20.97 -11.52 6.86
N THR A 2 21.34 -11.79 5.60
CA THR A 2 20.70 -11.24 4.42
C THR A 2 19.34 -11.88 4.24
N ASP A 3 18.29 -11.07 4.33
CA ASP A 3 16.90 -11.44 4.16
C ASP A 3 16.69 -12.09 2.77
N PRO A 4 16.12 -13.30 2.66
CA PRO A 4 15.84 -13.90 1.37
C PRO A 4 14.59 -13.24 0.76
N SER A 5 14.69 -11.98 0.33
CA SER A 5 13.65 -11.36 -0.49
C SER A 5 13.42 -12.25 -1.71
N SER A 6 12.19 -12.72 -1.92
CA SER A 6 11.92 -13.59 -3.07
C SER A 6 12.23 -12.87 -4.38
N THR A 7 12.68 -13.58 -5.41
CA THR A 7 13.04 -12.99 -6.72
C THR A 7 11.93 -12.09 -7.30
N TYR A 8 10.66 -12.37 -6.96
CA TYR A 8 9.52 -11.54 -7.36
C TYR A 8 9.44 -10.19 -6.66
N GLU A 9 9.86 -10.11 -5.39
CA GLU A 9 9.95 -8.84 -4.67
C GLU A 9 11.06 -7.96 -5.23
N LEU A 10 12.22 -8.55 -5.56
CA LEU A 10 13.32 -7.83 -6.22
C LEU A 10 12.89 -7.23 -7.57
N LEU A 11 12.09 -7.97 -8.34
CA LEU A 11 11.47 -7.47 -9.57
C LEU A 11 10.54 -6.28 -9.27
N ALA A 12 9.64 -6.40 -8.29
CA ALA A 12 8.73 -5.32 -7.91
C ALA A 12 9.48 -4.06 -7.43
N VAL A 13 10.57 -4.22 -6.66
CA VAL A 13 11.45 -3.11 -6.25
C VAL A 13 12.08 -2.43 -7.46
N SER A 14 12.52 -3.19 -8.46
CA SER A 14 13.07 -2.64 -9.71
C SER A 14 12.01 -1.87 -10.49
N VAL A 15 10.79 -2.37 -10.57
CA VAL A 15 9.66 -1.68 -11.22
C VAL A 15 9.24 -0.42 -10.45
N ARG A 16 9.29 -0.40 -9.11
CA ARG A 16 9.06 0.82 -8.31
C ARG A 16 10.03 1.94 -8.68
N LYS A 17 11.31 1.62 -8.85
CA LYS A 17 12.33 2.58 -9.32
C LYS A 17 12.02 3.06 -10.74
N LEU A 18 11.57 2.16 -11.62
CA LEU A 18 11.17 2.52 -12.98
C LEU A 18 9.96 3.48 -12.98
N ILE A 19 8.91 3.22 -12.18
CA ILE A 19 7.74 4.10 -12.07
C ILE A 19 8.16 5.53 -11.70
N ASP A 20 8.99 5.66 -10.68
CA ASP A 20 9.50 6.96 -10.24
C ASP A 20 10.37 7.64 -11.32
N ALA A 21 11.25 6.91 -11.99
CA ALA A 21 12.04 7.43 -13.10
C ALA A 21 11.18 7.87 -14.29
N THR A 22 10.14 7.11 -14.65
CA THR A 22 9.21 7.44 -15.74
C THR A 22 8.47 8.74 -15.47
N ILE A 23 8.13 9.03 -14.22
CA ILE A 23 7.44 10.28 -13.85
C ILE A 23 8.39 11.48 -13.90
N ARG A 24 9.65 11.30 -13.49
CA ARG A 24 10.59 12.40 -13.23
C ARG A 24 11.67 12.61 -14.30
N THR A 25 11.69 11.79 -15.35
CA THR A 25 12.70 11.89 -16.42
C THR A 25 12.47 13.10 -17.31
N GLU A 26 13.57 13.74 -17.72
CA GLU A 26 13.58 14.88 -18.66
C GLU A 26 14.43 14.55 -19.91
N LEU A 27 14.57 13.27 -20.24
CA LEU A 27 15.36 12.83 -21.39
C LEU A 27 14.73 13.27 -22.73
N GLU A 28 15.58 13.43 -23.73
CA GLU A 28 15.18 13.76 -25.11
C GLU A 28 14.31 12.65 -25.75
N PRO A 29 13.44 12.97 -26.74
CA PRO A 29 12.45 12.04 -27.30
C PRO A 29 13.00 10.71 -27.82
N ASN A 30 14.20 10.70 -28.41
CA ASN A 30 14.83 9.47 -28.91
C ASN A 30 15.18 8.53 -27.75
N ALA A 31 15.75 9.06 -26.66
CA ALA A 31 16.10 8.27 -25.49
C ALA A 31 14.85 7.73 -24.77
N ILE A 32 13.74 8.48 -24.76
CA ILE A 32 12.44 8.02 -24.25
C ILE A 32 11.91 6.84 -25.09
N SER A 33 12.01 6.95 -26.41
CA SER A 33 11.56 5.89 -27.33
C SER A 33 12.39 4.61 -27.17
N ASP A 34 13.71 4.73 -27.02
CA ASP A 34 14.60 3.59 -26.78
C ASP A 34 14.31 2.92 -25.43
N ALA A 35 14.07 3.71 -24.38
CA ALA A 35 13.70 3.18 -23.06
C ALA A 35 12.36 2.43 -23.11
N ALA A 36 11.35 2.98 -23.79
CA ALA A 36 10.06 2.33 -23.98
C ALA A 36 10.20 0.96 -24.69
N ALA A 37 10.99 0.90 -25.77
CA ALA A 37 11.24 -0.35 -26.48
C ALA A 37 11.90 -1.43 -25.61
N GLN A 38 12.83 -1.03 -24.73
CA GLN A 38 13.47 -1.97 -23.79
C GLN A 38 12.48 -2.48 -22.73
N ILE A 39 11.60 -1.61 -22.23
CA ILE A 39 10.54 -1.98 -21.29
C ILE A 39 9.56 -2.97 -21.94
N ASP A 40 9.22 -2.78 -23.22
CA ASP A 40 8.34 -3.70 -23.97
C ASP A 40 8.98 -5.08 -24.17
N VAL A 41 10.29 -5.14 -24.43
CA VAL A 41 11.04 -6.41 -24.50
C VAL A 41 11.00 -7.14 -23.16
N ILE A 42 11.23 -6.44 -22.05
CA ILE A 42 11.17 -7.03 -20.70
C ILE A 42 9.75 -7.50 -20.39
N THR A 43 8.74 -6.68 -20.70
CA THR A 43 7.33 -7.00 -20.46
C THR A 43 6.89 -8.22 -21.25
N SER A 44 7.32 -8.33 -22.52
CA SER A 44 7.04 -9.50 -23.37
C SER A 44 7.63 -10.78 -22.78
N ARG A 45 8.86 -10.73 -22.25
CA ARG A 45 9.50 -11.88 -21.57
C ARG A 45 8.76 -12.28 -20.30
N LEU A 46 8.37 -11.32 -19.46
CA LEU A 46 7.59 -11.58 -18.25
C LEU A 46 6.19 -12.13 -18.55
N SER A 47 5.62 -11.77 -19.70
CA SER A 47 4.27 -12.18 -20.11
C SER A 47 4.24 -13.51 -20.88
N ALA A 48 5.40 -14.11 -21.17
CA ALA A 48 5.50 -15.39 -21.88
C ALA A 48 4.86 -16.55 -21.09
N GLU A 49 4.83 -16.46 -19.76
CA GLU A 49 4.16 -17.41 -18.88
C GLU A 49 3.44 -16.66 -17.76
N GLN A 50 2.11 -16.57 -17.87
CA GLN A 50 1.26 -15.90 -16.90
C GLN A 50 0.26 -16.88 -16.28
N MET A 51 -0.06 -16.66 -15.01
CA MET A 51 -1.16 -17.36 -14.36
C MET A 51 -2.49 -17.00 -15.03
N PRO A 52 -3.44 -17.95 -15.12
CA PRO A 52 -4.80 -17.62 -15.53
C PRO A 52 -5.49 -16.79 -14.43
N GLY A 53 -6.30 -15.81 -14.84
CA GLY A 53 -7.17 -15.05 -13.94
C GLY A 53 -6.43 -14.14 -12.95
N SER A 54 -7.05 -13.91 -11.79
CA SER A 54 -6.52 -13.00 -10.76
C SER A 54 -5.45 -13.65 -9.87
N PHE A 55 -4.61 -12.82 -9.25
CA PHE A 55 -3.62 -13.31 -8.28
C PHE A 55 -4.31 -13.99 -7.09
N GLY A 56 -5.35 -13.39 -6.51
CA GLY A 56 -6.09 -13.97 -5.38
C GLY A 56 -5.25 -14.12 -4.11
N GLU A 57 -5.68 -14.99 -3.20
CA GLU A 57 -4.90 -15.41 -2.04
C GLU A 57 -4.24 -16.76 -2.33
N ARG A 58 -2.92 -16.87 -2.16
CA ARG A 58 -2.18 -18.10 -2.48
C ARG A 58 -1.15 -18.43 -1.39
N PRO A 59 -1.04 -19.69 -0.95
CA PRO A 59 0.10 -20.12 -0.15
C PRO A 59 1.37 -19.87 -0.97
N SER A 60 2.29 -19.07 -0.44
CA SER A 60 3.55 -18.80 -1.13
C SER A 60 4.62 -19.77 -0.66
N THR A 61 5.28 -20.45 -1.60
CA THR A 61 6.40 -21.36 -1.31
C THR A 61 7.72 -20.62 -1.10
N ASP A 62 7.75 -19.32 -1.38
CA ASP A 62 8.91 -18.43 -1.26
C ASP A 62 8.92 -17.60 0.03
N GLY A 63 8.07 -17.95 1.01
CA GLY A 63 7.97 -17.26 2.31
C GLY A 63 7.09 -16.01 2.31
N GLN A 64 6.52 -15.61 1.16
CA GLN A 64 5.70 -14.40 1.08
C GLN A 64 4.27 -14.58 1.60
N GLY A 65 3.66 -13.47 2.04
CA GLY A 65 2.28 -13.44 2.52
C GLY A 65 1.26 -13.82 1.43
N PRO A 66 0.10 -14.38 1.81
CA PRO A 66 -0.85 -14.95 0.86
C PRO A 66 -1.46 -13.94 -0.11
N ALA A 67 -1.43 -12.64 0.23
CA ALA A 67 -1.94 -11.54 -0.58
C ALA A 67 -0.82 -10.79 -1.34
N SER A 68 0.19 -11.49 -1.85
CA SER A 68 1.37 -10.88 -2.49
C SER A 68 1.08 -9.96 -3.69
N GLY A 69 -0.08 -10.08 -4.33
CA GLY A 69 -0.54 -9.17 -5.40
C GLY A 69 -1.41 -7.99 -4.94
N ASN A 70 -1.68 -7.87 -3.63
CA ASN A 70 -2.58 -6.85 -3.07
C ASN A 70 -2.13 -5.42 -3.39
N ALA A 71 -3.09 -4.50 -3.57
CA ALA A 71 -2.83 -3.12 -3.96
C ALA A 71 -2.16 -2.26 -2.88
N VAL A 72 -2.16 -2.68 -1.61
CA VAL A 72 -1.62 -1.90 -0.48
C VAL A 72 -0.39 -2.54 0.13
N ILE A 73 -0.40 -3.87 0.29
CA ILE A 73 0.68 -4.62 0.96
C ILE A 73 1.31 -5.71 0.08
N GLY A 74 0.93 -5.78 -1.19
CA GLY A 74 1.42 -6.80 -2.09
C GLY A 74 2.90 -6.60 -2.40
N VAL A 75 3.78 -7.47 -1.89
CA VAL A 75 5.22 -7.44 -2.17
C VAL A 75 5.54 -7.58 -3.66
N ARG A 76 4.67 -8.23 -4.44
CA ARG A 76 4.77 -8.36 -5.90
C ARG A 76 4.09 -7.23 -6.66
N ASN A 77 3.38 -6.33 -5.98
CA ASN A 77 2.69 -5.21 -6.58
C ASN A 77 3.56 -3.94 -6.49
N PRO A 78 4.10 -3.41 -7.60
CA PRO A 78 4.93 -2.22 -7.57
C PRO A 78 4.13 -0.93 -7.29
N LEU A 79 2.79 -0.96 -7.37
CA LEU A 79 1.95 0.17 -6.96
C LEU A 79 1.70 0.20 -5.46
N ALA A 80 1.88 -0.92 -4.76
CA ALA A 80 1.70 -0.97 -3.31
C ALA A 80 2.62 0.07 -2.64
N PRO A 81 2.07 1.01 -1.83
CA PRO A 81 2.91 1.92 -1.09
C PRO A 81 3.78 1.16 -0.09
N PRO A 82 4.93 1.72 0.33
CA PRO A 82 5.92 1.02 1.15
C PRO A 82 5.46 0.92 2.61
N LEU A 83 4.30 0.30 2.86
CA LEU A 83 3.75 0.11 4.19
C LEU A 83 4.46 -1.08 4.85
N THR A 84 4.94 -0.85 6.07
CA THR A 84 5.33 -1.91 7.00
C THR A 84 4.42 -1.82 8.21
N ILE A 85 3.57 -2.84 8.40
CA ILE A 85 2.62 -2.84 9.49
C ILE A 85 3.29 -3.35 10.77
N HIS A 86 3.25 -2.51 11.80
CA HIS A 86 3.65 -2.83 13.16
C HIS A 86 2.42 -2.90 14.06
N GLN A 87 2.46 -3.78 15.06
CA GLN A 87 1.37 -3.94 16.03
C GLN A 87 1.95 -4.11 17.43
N GLY A 88 1.30 -3.49 18.43
CA GLY A 88 1.70 -3.59 19.83
C GLY A 88 0.87 -2.69 20.73
N ASN A 89 0.58 -3.16 21.95
CA ASN A 89 -0.17 -2.41 22.97
C ASN A 89 -1.52 -1.83 22.48
N GLY A 90 -2.24 -2.58 21.63
CA GLY A 90 -3.54 -2.15 21.08
C GLY A 90 -3.45 -1.13 19.94
N LEU A 91 -2.24 -0.76 19.51
CA LEU A 91 -1.99 0.14 18.39
C LEU A 91 -1.49 -0.63 17.18
N VAL A 92 -1.92 -0.19 16.00
CA VAL A 92 -1.36 -0.59 14.69
C VAL A 92 -0.78 0.64 14.02
N TRP A 93 0.42 0.56 13.45
CA TRP A 93 1.03 1.70 12.78
C TRP A 93 1.97 1.32 11.64
N SER A 94 2.28 2.31 10.80
CA SER A 94 3.27 2.25 9.72
C SER A 94 3.98 3.59 9.62
N GLU A 95 5.31 3.55 9.50
CA GLU A 95 6.15 4.68 9.12
C GLU A 95 6.42 4.57 7.62
N LEU A 96 6.21 5.64 6.86
CA LEU A 96 6.32 5.61 5.40
C LEU A 96 6.75 6.94 4.82
N VAL A 97 7.38 6.89 3.65
CA VAL A 97 7.66 8.04 2.78
C VAL A 97 7.04 7.76 1.42
N LEU A 98 6.18 8.67 0.95
CA LEU A 98 5.49 8.53 -0.33
C LEU A 98 6.17 9.39 -1.39
N GLY A 99 6.60 8.75 -2.48
CA GLY A 99 7.25 9.37 -3.63
C GLY A 99 6.29 9.80 -4.75
N ALA A 100 6.86 10.22 -5.90
CA ALA A 100 6.14 10.80 -7.03
C ALA A 100 4.98 9.94 -7.55
N ALA A 101 5.08 8.60 -7.44
CA ALA A 101 4.02 7.67 -7.82
C ALA A 101 2.68 7.87 -7.06
N TYR A 102 2.70 8.60 -5.96
CA TYR A 102 1.55 8.80 -5.06
C TYR A 102 1.10 10.26 -4.99
N GLU A 103 1.70 11.13 -5.81
CA GLU A 103 1.38 12.55 -5.86
C GLU A 103 -0.03 12.78 -6.42
N GLY A 104 -0.74 13.76 -5.86
CA GLY A 104 -2.01 14.25 -6.38
C GLY A 104 -1.87 15.73 -6.74
N PRO A 105 -2.23 16.66 -5.84
CA PRO A 105 -1.81 18.05 -5.99
C PRO A 105 -0.29 18.19 -5.91
N ALA A 106 0.27 19.19 -6.57
CA ALA A 106 1.71 19.45 -6.56
C ALA A 106 2.28 19.53 -5.13
N GLY A 107 3.25 18.68 -4.82
CA GLY A 107 3.90 18.57 -3.52
C GLY A 107 3.13 17.79 -2.44
N TYR A 108 1.96 17.22 -2.77
CA TYR A 108 1.09 16.54 -1.81
C TYR A 108 0.65 15.16 -2.28
N VAL A 109 0.49 14.24 -1.33
CA VAL A 109 -0.05 12.90 -1.56
C VAL A 109 -1.51 13.01 -2.02
N HIS A 110 -1.89 12.23 -3.03
CA HIS A 110 -3.27 12.16 -3.49
C HIS A 110 -4.20 11.71 -2.35
N GLY A 111 -5.36 12.37 -2.20
CA GLY A 111 -6.31 12.04 -1.12
C GLY A 111 -6.75 10.57 -1.13
N GLY A 112 -7.00 10.02 -2.32
CA GLY A 112 -7.28 8.59 -2.48
C GLY A 112 -6.17 7.64 -2.01
N VAL A 113 -4.90 8.05 -2.11
CA VAL A 113 -3.78 7.25 -1.56
C VAL A 113 -3.79 7.33 -0.03
N CYS A 114 -4.05 8.51 0.55
CA CYS A 114 -4.21 8.64 2.00
C CYS A 114 -5.36 7.76 2.51
N ALA A 115 -6.48 7.72 1.77
CA ALA A 115 -7.61 6.86 2.09
C ALA A 115 -7.25 5.37 2.02
N MET A 116 -6.52 4.95 0.98
CA MET A 116 -6.03 3.57 0.82
C MET A 116 -5.10 3.14 1.96
N VAL A 117 -4.17 4.01 2.37
CA VAL A 117 -3.27 3.77 3.51
C VAL A 117 -4.08 3.61 4.79
N LEU A 118 -5.00 4.53 5.06
CA LEU A 118 -5.80 4.51 6.28
C LEU A 118 -6.76 3.32 6.32
N ASP A 119 -7.45 2.99 5.22
CA ASP A 119 -8.30 1.79 5.14
C ASP A 119 -7.55 0.54 5.60
N HIS A 120 -6.32 0.35 5.09
CA HIS A 120 -5.51 -0.81 5.43
C HIS A 120 -5.04 -0.79 6.89
N VAL A 121 -4.54 0.34 7.38
CA VAL A 121 -4.05 0.46 8.77
C VAL A 121 -5.20 0.29 9.77
N LEU A 122 -6.37 0.87 9.49
CA LEU A 122 -7.57 0.65 10.31
C LEU A 122 -8.03 -0.82 10.24
N GLY A 123 -8.07 -1.43 9.05
CA GLY A 123 -8.49 -2.82 8.88
C GLY A 123 -7.57 -3.82 9.57
N ALA A 124 -6.28 -3.52 9.65
CA ALA A 124 -5.31 -4.31 10.39
C ALA A 124 -5.60 -4.37 11.90
N THR A 125 -6.28 -3.37 12.48
CA THR A 125 -6.75 -3.42 13.89
C THR A 125 -7.85 -4.46 14.11
N ALA A 126 -8.65 -4.73 13.08
CA ALA A 126 -9.77 -5.68 13.13
C ALA A 126 -9.37 -7.09 12.65
N HIS A 127 -8.16 -7.25 12.13
CA HIS A 127 -7.70 -8.52 11.57
C HIS A 127 -7.57 -9.59 12.66
N LYS A 128 -8.09 -10.79 12.37
CA LYS A 128 -7.99 -11.97 13.24
C LYS A 128 -7.51 -13.16 12.42
N PRO A 129 -6.62 -14.01 12.95
CA PRO A 129 -6.18 -15.22 12.26
C PRO A 129 -7.38 -16.06 11.77
N GLY A 130 -7.41 -16.37 10.47
CA GLY A 130 -8.47 -17.16 9.84
C GLY A 130 -9.86 -16.50 9.78
N ARG A 131 -9.98 -15.22 10.16
CA ARG A 131 -11.25 -14.49 10.19
C ARG A 131 -11.08 -13.09 9.60
N PRO A 132 -11.21 -12.94 8.27
CA PRO A 132 -11.08 -11.63 7.65
C PRO A 132 -12.14 -10.66 8.19
N ALA A 133 -11.76 -9.39 8.23
CA ALA A 133 -12.66 -8.29 8.48
C ALA A 133 -12.78 -7.48 7.19
N TYR A 134 -14.00 -7.13 6.80
CA TYR A 134 -14.27 -6.37 5.59
C TYR A 134 -14.65 -4.95 5.94
N THR A 135 -14.13 -3.97 5.20
CA THR A 135 -14.54 -2.57 5.35
C THR A 135 -16.03 -2.45 5.03
N GLY A 136 -16.83 -2.08 6.02
CA GLY A 136 -18.24 -1.73 5.85
C GLY A 136 -18.44 -0.24 5.60
N THR A 137 -17.70 0.61 6.30
CA THR A 137 -17.73 2.07 6.09
C THR A 137 -16.38 2.66 6.44
N LEU A 138 -15.95 3.66 5.66
CA LEU A 138 -14.75 4.44 5.92
C LEU A 138 -15.09 5.92 5.78
N THR A 139 -14.88 6.69 6.84
CA THR A 139 -15.09 8.14 6.89
C THR A 139 -13.75 8.81 7.09
N LEU A 140 -13.41 9.77 6.23
CA LEU A 140 -12.16 10.53 6.32
C LEU A 140 -12.42 12.01 6.46
N ARG A 141 -11.52 12.69 7.18
CA ARG A 141 -11.44 14.14 7.25
C ARG A 141 -10.02 14.58 6.90
N TYR A 142 -9.90 15.35 5.83
CA TYR A 142 -8.64 15.96 5.39
C TYR A 142 -8.51 17.33 6.05
N HIS A 143 -7.54 17.46 6.96
CA HIS A 143 -7.33 18.68 7.75
C HIS A 143 -6.38 19.64 7.03
N ARG A 144 -5.38 19.08 6.34
CA ARG A 144 -4.37 19.80 5.54
C ARG A 144 -3.74 18.85 4.51
N GLY A 145 -2.97 19.42 3.59
CA GLY A 145 -2.22 18.63 2.61
C GLY A 145 -1.26 17.66 3.30
N THR A 146 -1.26 16.40 2.86
CA THR A 146 -0.27 15.40 3.32
C THR A 146 0.98 15.56 2.46
N PRO A 147 2.13 15.95 3.03
CA PRO A 147 3.31 16.28 2.23
C PRO A 147 3.89 15.04 1.53
N LEU A 148 4.26 15.22 0.27
CA LEU A 148 5.04 14.24 -0.49
C LEU A 148 6.51 14.26 -0.03
N LEU A 149 7.23 13.14 -0.19
CA LEU A 149 8.67 13.02 0.07
C LEU A 149 9.12 13.31 1.51
N LYS A 150 8.19 13.40 2.46
CA LYS A 150 8.47 13.59 3.90
C LYS A 150 8.10 12.34 4.70
N PRO A 151 8.71 12.12 5.88
CA PRO A 151 8.28 11.08 6.81
C PRO A 151 6.82 11.29 7.21
N LEU A 152 6.04 10.23 7.07
CA LEU A 152 4.65 10.15 7.50
C LEU A 152 4.49 8.97 8.47
N ARG A 153 3.53 9.11 9.37
CA ARG A 153 3.08 8.03 10.25
C ARG A 153 1.57 7.84 10.12
N ALA A 154 1.18 6.63 9.74
CA ALA A 154 -0.19 6.16 9.78
C ALA A 154 -0.38 5.30 11.03
N GLU A 155 -1.42 5.55 11.82
CA GLU A 155 -1.72 4.73 13.00
C GLU A 155 -3.22 4.60 13.24
N ALA A 156 -3.63 3.49 13.87
CA ALA A 156 -5.01 3.21 14.21
C ALA A 156 -5.12 2.32 15.45
N TRP A 157 -6.27 2.40 16.11
CA TRP A 157 -6.66 1.56 17.25
C TRP A 157 -8.16 1.27 17.21
N VAL A 158 -8.56 0.23 17.93
CA VAL A 158 -9.98 -0.10 18.10
C VAL A 158 -10.59 0.89 19.09
N ASP A 159 -11.64 1.59 18.67
CA ASP A 159 -12.46 2.44 19.53
C ASP A 159 -13.44 1.58 20.35
N ARG A 160 -14.18 0.70 19.67
CA ARG A 160 -15.12 -0.23 20.30
C ARG A 160 -15.47 -1.41 19.40
N VAL A 161 -16.08 -2.42 20.00
CA VAL A 161 -16.59 -3.61 19.30
C VAL A 161 -18.05 -3.82 19.67
N GLU A 162 -18.92 -3.98 18.67
CA GLU A 162 -20.36 -4.24 18.84
C GLU A 162 -20.79 -5.43 17.97
N GLY A 163 -20.91 -6.61 18.59
CA GLY A 163 -21.28 -7.84 17.89
C GLY A 163 -20.29 -8.20 16.78
N VAL A 164 -20.72 -8.10 15.52
CA VAL A 164 -19.90 -8.40 14.34
C VAL A 164 -19.10 -7.21 13.82
N LYS A 165 -19.29 -6.02 14.40
CA LYS A 165 -18.67 -4.77 13.97
C LYS A 165 -17.51 -4.40 14.89
N THR A 166 -16.36 -4.12 14.30
CA THR A 166 -15.23 -3.45 14.94
C THR A 166 -15.20 -2.02 14.45
N PHE A 167 -15.28 -1.06 15.37
CA PHE A 167 -15.10 0.36 15.08
C PHE A 167 -13.66 0.72 15.39
N ALA A 168 -12.94 1.21 14.39
CA ALA A 168 -11.56 1.63 14.52
C ALA A 168 -11.45 3.11 14.14
N VAL A 169 -10.51 3.80 14.78
CA VAL A 169 -10.16 5.17 14.45
C VAL A 169 -8.67 5.25 14.20
N GLY A 170 -8.26 6.20 13.37
CA GLY A 170 -6.87 6.36 13.01
C GLY A 170 -6.56 7.70 12.38
N ARG A 171 -5.28 7.92 12.10
CA ARG A 171 -4.77 9.17 11.56
C ARG A 171 -3.50 8.98 10.75
N LEU A 172 -3.32 9.86 9.78
CA LEU A 172 -2.08 10.09 9.07
C LEU A 172 -1.48 11.40 9.57
N THR A 173 -0.19 11.36 9.89
CA THR A 173 0.54 12.46 10.54
C THR A 173 1.88 12.70 9.87
N ASP A 174 2.35 13.94 9.94
CA ASP A 174 3.73 14.35 9.64
C ASP A 174 4.32 15.07 10.88
N SER A 175 5.46 15.77 10.71
CA SER A 175 6.12 16.54 11.79
C SER A 175 5.24 17.62 12.42
N ASP A 176 4.25 18.14 11.71
CA ASP A 176 3.42 19.27 12.11
C ASP A 176 2.06 18.79 12.66
N GLY A 177 1.86 17.47 12.83
CA GLY A 177 0.67 16.86 13.45
C GLY A 177 -0.21 16.07 12.47
N VAL A 178 -1.54 16.16 12.61
CA VAL A 178 -2.49 15.37 11.79
C VAL A 178 -2.72 16.01 10.42
N THR A 179 -2.65 15.22 9.35
CA THR A 179 -3.03 15.63 7.99
C THR A 179 -4.41 15.07 7.62
N VAL A 180 -4.68 13.81 7.98
CA VAL A 180 -5.94 13.12 7.73
C VAL A 180 -6.33 12.31 8.96
N SER A 181 -7.60 12.39 9.39
CA SER A 181 -8.16 11.46 10.38
C SER A 181 -9.20 10.55 9.72
N ALA A 182 -9.35 9.33 10.22
CA ALA A 182 -10.30 8.36 9.72
C ALA A 182 -11.02 7.60 10.83
N GLU A 183 -12.27 7.24 10.53
CA GLU A 183 -13.09 6.31 11.30
C GLU A 183 -13.53 5.19 10.35
N GLY A 184 -13.45 3.94 10.80
CA GLY A 184 -13.77 2.77 10.00
C GLY A 184 -14.65 1.79 10.76
N VAL A 185 -15.60 1.20 10.05
CA VAL A 185 -16.42 0.08 10.54
C VAL A 185 -16.01 -1.16 9.77
N PHE A 186 -15.51 -2.17 10.47
CA PHE A 186 -15.06 -3.44 9.91
C PHE A 186 -15.99 -4.56 10.35
N ILE A 187 -16.40 -5.40 9.42
CA ILE A 187 -17.42 -6.42 9.62
C ILE A 187 -16.77 -7.80 9.48
N HIS A 188 -16.95 -8.64 10.50
CA HIS A 188 -16.71 -10.07 10.37
C HIS A 188 -18.00 -10.76 9.88
N PRO A 189 -18.01 -11.45 8.73
CA PRO A 189 -19.19 -12.16 8.26
C PRO A 189 -19.65 -13.19 9.30
N ARG A 190 -20.97 -13.39 9.39
CA ARG A 190 -21.52 -14.51 10.14
C ARG A 190 -21.23 -15.80 9.35
N GLN A 191 -20.78 -16.84 10.06
CA GLN A 191 -20.67 -18.19 9.50
C GLN A 191 -22.05 -18.75 9.17
#